data_AF-A0A7C1GWB8-F1
#
_entry.id   AF-A0A7C1GWB8-F1
#
_cell.length_a   1.000
_cell.length_b   1.000
_cell.length_c   1.000
_cell.angle_alpha   90.00
_cell.angle_beta   90.00
_cell.angle_gamma   90.00
#
_symmetry.space_group_name_H-M   'P 1'
#
loop_
_entity.id
_entity.type
_entity.pdbx_description
1 polymer ?
#
loop_
_entity_poly.entity_id
_entity_poly.type
_entity_poly.pdbx_seq_one_letter_code
_entity_poly.pdbx_strand_id
1 'polypeptide(L)'
;YNNLIIKYQIPLKQKSNNTFLDKWFLQPVRDEIDFAFEEIRKIENVNLKKILAVILSRTIRSCRATTHADLATLKEPVTTTYYCKKHGKICKPLFSILSWWERYGNDTINRLKEFNRLRTDTYQKCLTGDSRTIDILAKLKKRNKPACAGRLSAVSAQADSSFDKLVESQKIKGIFSSPPYVGSIDYHEQHAYSYDLFGFERKDELEIGPLYKGQGREARNSYIQGIAEVLINCKKHLQNDYDIFLVANDKYGLYPKIADKAGMKIVNQYKRPVLCRVEKDRSTYAEIIFHFKEK
;
A
#
# COMPACT_ATOMS: atom_id res chain seq x y z
N TYR A 1 24.75 -24.33 7.59
CA TYR A 1 23.30 -24.05 7.58
C TYR A 1 22.50 -25.31 7.87
N ASN A 2 22.43 -26.29 6.94
CA ASN A 2 21.66 -27.53 7.12
C ASN A 2 22.00 -28.30 8.41
N ASN A 3 23.29 -28.42 8.75
CA ASN A 3 23.72 -29.09 9.98
C ASN A 3 23.14 -28.44 11.25
N LEU A 4 22.93 -27.12 11.26
CA LEU A 4 22.32 -26.42 12.40
C LEU A 4 20.83 -26.71 12.47
N ILE A 5 20.13 -26.72 11.33
CA ILE A 5 18.71 -27.07 11.26
C ILE A 5 18.49 -28.50 11.79
N ILE A 6 19.31 -29.45 11.38
CA ILE A 6 19.24 -30.84 11.83
C ILE A 6 19.58 -30.96 13.32
N LYS A 7 20.71 -30.37 13.76
CA LYS A 7 21.18 -30.44 15.15
C LYS A 7 20.15 -29.90 16.14
N TYR A 8 19.48 -28.80 15.80
CA TYR A 8 18.50 -28.14 16.67
C TYR A 8 17.04 -28.47 16.31
N GLN A 9 16.81 -29.38 15.36
CA GLN A 9 15.49 -29.81 14.91
C GLN A 9 14.55 -28.64 14.57
N ILE A 10 15.08 -27.61 13.89
CA ILE A 10 14.33 -26.37 13.64
C ILE A 10 13.28 -26.63 12.53
N PRO A 11 11.98 -26.50 12.81
CA PRO A 11 10.96 -26.61 11.78
C PRO A 11 11.09 -25.41 10.83
N LEU A 12 11.20 -25.65 9.52
CA LEU A 12 11.31 -24.57 8.54
C LEU A 12 9.97 -24.20 7.91
N LYS A 13 9.07 -25.16 7.72
CA LYS A 13 7.78 -24.97 7.05
C LYS A 13 6.65 -25.22 8.02
N GLN A 14 5.52 -24.56 7.77
CA GLN A 14 4.28 -24.80 8.49
C GLN A 14 3.63 -26.12 8.03
N LYS A 15 2.68 -26.63 8.83
CA LYS A 15 1.96 -27.87 8.51
C LYS A 15 1.00 -27.70 7.32
N SER A 16 0.43 -26.50 7.16
CA SER A 16 -0.41 -26.10 6.04
C SER A 16 0.28 -25.04 5.18
N ASN A 17 -0.20 -24.87 3.95
CA ASN A 17 0.18 -23.77 3.05
C ASN A 17 -1.09 -23.02 2.55
N ASN A 18 -2.13 -22.96 3.39
CA ASN A 18 -3.46 -22.50 2.97
C ASN A 18 -3.56 -20.98 2.94
N THR A 19 -2.73 -20.29 3.72
CA THR A 19 -2.73 -18.83 3.84
C THR A 19 -1.43 -18.22 3.33
N PHE A 20 -1.40 -16.90 3.18
CA PHE A 20 -0.17 -16.21 2.79
C PHE A 20 0.89 -16.34 3.88
N LEU A 21 0.48 -16.17 5.15
CA LEU A 21 1.37 -16.31 6.29
C LEU A 21 1.91 -17.74 6.41
N ASP A 22 1.10 -18.75 6.08
CA ASP A 22 1.49 -20.15 6.07
C ASP A 22 2.65 -20.42 5.10
N LYS A 23 2.55 -19.85 3.89
CA LYS A 23 3.48 -20.08 2.78
C LYS A 23 4.77 -19.27 2.89
N TRP A 24 4.68 -18.01 3.32
CA TRP A 24 5.76 -17.03 3.12
C TRP A 24 6.64 -16.76 4.34
N PHE A 25 6.51 -17.52 5.42
CA PHE A 25 7.31 -17.35 6.63
C PHE A 25 7.83 -18.70 7.14
N LEU A 26 9.07 -18.70 7.63
CA LEU A 26 9.59 -19.86 8.35
C LEU A 26 8.84 -20.03 9.68
N GLN A 27 8.69 -21.26 10.16
CA GLN A 27 7.95 -21.55 11.39
C GLN A 27 8.37 -20.67 12.59
N PRO A 28 9.67 -20.50 12.92
CA PRO A 28 10.05 -19.69 14.09
C PRO A 28 9.67 -18.21 13.93
N VAL A 29 9.73 -17.71 12.69
CA VAL A 29 9.30 -16.34 12.37
C VAL A 29 7.78 -16.23 12.50
N ARG A 30 7.02 -17.24 12.04
CA ARG A 30 5.56 -17.28 12.20
C ARG A 30 5.18 -17.25 13.68
N ASP A 31 5.84 -18.07 14.51
CA ASP A 31 5.57 -18.15 15.94
C ASP A 31 5.77 -16.78 16.64
N GLU A 32 6.86 -16.08 16.30
CA GLU A 32 7.12 -14.74 16.83
C GLU A 32 6.11 -13.69 16.32
N ILE A 33 5.65 -13.80 15.07
CA ILE A 33 4.59 -12.93 14.52
C ILE A 33 3.29 -13.13 15.27
N ASP A 34 2.87 -14.38 15.46
CA ASP A 34 1.62 -14.72 16.15
C ASP A 34 1.70 -14.29 17.63
N PHE A 35 2.83 -14.51 18.30
CA PHE A 35 3.07 -14.01 19.64
C PHE A 35 2.93 -12.48 19.73
N ALA A 36 3.65 -11.74 18.89
CA ALA A 36 3.59 -10.28 18.89
C ALA A 36 2.18 -9.76 18.57
N PHE A 37 1.48 -10.42 17.64
CA PHE A 37 0.10 -10.07 17.28
C PHE A 37 -0.85 -10.23 18.47
N GLU A 38 -0.78 -11.35 19.18
CA GLU A 38 -1.63 -11.61 20.35
C GLU A 38 -1.33 -10.65 21.51
N GLU A 39 -0.06 -10.29 21.75
CA GLU A 39 0.27 -9.26 22.74
C GLU A 39 -0.30 -7.88 22.37
N ILE A 40 -0.21 -7.49 21.09
CA ILE A 40 -0.80 -6.22 20.62
C ILE A 40 -2.32 -6.21 20.80
N ARG A 41 -2.99 -7.35 20.61
CA ARG A 41 -4.45 -7.44 20.77
C ARG A 41 -4.91 -7.15 22.19
N LYS A 42 -4.12 -7.54 23.20
CA LYS A 42 -4.40 -7.33 24.64
C LYS A 42 -4.35 -5.86 25.06
N ILE A 43 -3.68 -4.99 24.31
CA ILE A 43 -3.51 -3.57 24.66
C ILE A 43 -4.87 -2.85 24.65
N GLU A 44 -5.22 -2.09 25.68
CA GLU A 44 -6.49 -1.35 25.68
C GLU A 44 -6.40 -0.04 24.91
N ASN A 45 -5.26 0.66 25.01
CA ASN A 45 -5.05 1.93 24.34
C ASN A 45 -5.05 1.74 22.81
N VAL A 46 -6.12 2.23 22.17
CA VAL A 46 -6.38 2.07 20.73
C VAL A 46 -5.29 2.73 19.87
N ASN A 47 -4.79 3.90 20.27
CA ASN A 47 -3.76 4.60 19.50
C ASN A 47 -2.43 3.85 19.55
N LEU A 48 -2.05 3.36 20.73
CA LEU A 48 -0.87 2.52 20.90
C LEU A 48 -1.00 1.22 20.09
N LYS A 49 -2.16 0.56 20.17
CA LYS A 49 -2.46 -0.66 19.39
C LYS A 49 -2.29 -0.43 17.89
N LYS A 50 -2.79 0.69 17.35
CA LYS A 50 -2.63 1.06 15.94
C LYS A 50 -1.17 1.28 15.55
N ILE A 51 -0.41 2.00 16.39
CA ILE A 51 1.02 2.25 16.14
C ILE A 51 1.79 0.92 16.10
N LEU A 52 1.53 0.03 17.06
CA LEU A 52 2.18 -1.29 17.10
C LEU A 52 1.74 -2.19 15.94
N ALA A 53 0.48 -2.13 15.51
CA ALA A 53 0.02 -2.84 14.31
C ALA A 53 0.75 -2.37 13.04
N VAL A 54 1.04 -1.07 12.91
CA VAL A 54 1.86 -0.53 11.81
C VAL A 54 3.29 -1.04 11.89
N ILE A 55 3.90 -1.04 13.08
CA ILE A 55 5.24 -1.58 13.30
C ILE A 55 5.29 -3.07 12.93
N LEU A 56 4.31 -3.85 13.38
CA LEU A 56 4.21 -5.27 13.04
C LEU A 56 4.07 -5.47 11.53
N SER A 57 3.16 -4.75 10.87
CA SER A 57 2.97 -4.82 9.40
C SER A 57 4.27 -4.55 8.62
N ARG A 58 5.04 -3.53 9.03
CA ARG A 58 6.33 -3.21 8.40
C ARG A 58 7.39 -4.28 8.66
N THR A 59 7.37 -4.85 9.86
CA THR A 59 8.27 -5.92 10.29
C THR A 59 8.03 -7.18 9.46
N ILE A 60 6.80 -7.69 9.43
CA ILE A 60 6.45 -8.92 8.71
C ILE A 60 6.68 -8.78 7.20
N ARG A 61 6.45 -7.61 6.59
CA ARG A 61 6.78 -7.36 5.18
C ARG A 61 8.23 -7.71 4.86
N SER A 62 9.13 -7.42 5.79
CA SER A 62 10.57 -7.59 5.63
C SER A 62 11.07 -8.97 6.06
N CYS A 63 10.24 -9.69 6.81
CA CYS A 63 10.54 -11.04 7.30
C CYS A 63 10.05 -12.17 6.39
N ARG A 64 9.45 -11.84 5.24
CA ARG A 64 9.04 -12.84 4.24
C ARG A 64 10.23 -13.67 3.79
N ALA A 65 10.04 -14.97 3.70
CA ALA A 65 10.98 -15.96 3.18
C ALA A 65 11.08 -15.84 1.65
N THR A 66 11.62 -14.73 1.15
CA THR A 66 11.83 -14.48 -0.28
C THR A 66 13.22 -13.90 -0.53
N THR A 67 13.67 -13.89 -1.78
CA THR A 67 14.92 -13.22 -2.11
C THR A 67 14.75 -11.70 -2.07
N HIS A 68 15.83 -10.97 -1.79
CA HIS A 68 15.84 -9.50 -1.90
C HIS A 68 15.46 -8.99 -3.30
N ALA A 69 15.60 -9.83 -4.33
CA ALA A 69 15.32 -9.47 -5.71
C ALA A 69 13.84 -9.73 -6.09
N ASP A 70 13.12 -10.55 -5.32
CA ASP A 70 11.75 -10.96 -5.58
C ASP A 70 10.75 -10.35 -4.58
N LEU A 71 11.16 -9.30 -3.84
CA LEU A 71 10.32 -8.58 -2.87
C LEU A 71 9.08 -7.92 -3.50
N ALA A 72 9.17 -7.55 -4.79
CA ALA A 72 8.09 -6.92 -5.54
C ALA A 72 7.27 -7.93 -6.37
N THR A 73 7.86 -9.08 -6.70
CA THR A 73 7.24 -10.15 -7.51
C THR A 73 7.57 -11.48 -6.86
N LEU A 74 6.78 -11.84 -5.86
CA LEU A 74 6.94 -13.07 -5.11
C LEU A 74 6.85 -14.27 -6.07
N LYS A 75 7.87 -15.14 -6.04
CA LYS A 75 7.93 -16.35 -6.87
C LYS A 75 7.70 -17.59 -6.02
N GLU A 76 8.74 -17.99 -5.30
CA GLU A 76 8.71 -19.15 -4.40
C GLU A 76 9.34 -18.82 -3.06
N PRO A 77 8.85 -19.41 -1.95
CA PRO A 77 9.46 -19.26 -0.65
C PRO A 77 10.90 -19.82 -0.62
N VAL A 78 11.80 -19.08 0.02
CA VAL A 78 13.21 -19.43 0.13
C VAL A 78 13.55 -19.84 1.56
N THR A 79 13.89 -21.11 1.74
CA THR A 79 14.21 -21.71 3.04
C THR A 79 15.70 -22.03 3.20
N THR A 80 16.54 -21.64 2.25
CA THR A 80 17.99 -21.88 2.26
C THR A 80 18.78 -20.62 1.90
N THR A 81 20.08 -20.65 2.13
CA THR A 81 20.97 -19.55 1.75
C THR A 81 21.01 -19.36 0.24
N TYR A 82 21.10 -18.11 -0.22
CA TYR A 82 21.13 -17.76 -1.64
C TYR A 82 22.10 -16.61 -1.90
N TYR A 83 22.68 -16.58 -3.10
CA TYR A 83 23.49 -15.44 -3.51
C TYR A 83 22.61 -14.23 -3.82
N CYS A 84 22.88 -13.10 -3.15
CA CYS A 84 22.12 -11.87 -3.31
C CYS A 84 22.93 -10.85 -4.10
N LYS A 85 22.56 -10.62 -5.36
CA LYS A 85 23.19 -9.59 -6.21
C LYS A 85 23.12 -8.18 -5.60
N LYS A 86 22.02 -7.84 -4.91
CA LYS A 86 21.82 -6.54 -4.27
C LYS A 86 22.87 -6.26 -3.18
N HIS A 87 23.27 -7.30 -2.43
CA HIS A 87 24.23 -7.17 -1.33
C HIS A 87 25.63 -7.71 -1.69
N GLY A 88 25.82 -8.27 -2.88
CA GLY A 88 27.08 -8.88 -3.30
C GLY A 88 27.56 -10.03 -2.41
N LYS A 89 26.64 -10.73 -1.71
CA LYS A 89 26.99 -11.77 -0.73
C LYS A 89 25.94 -12.87 -0.63
N ILE A 90 26.31 -13.95 0.07
CA ILE A 90 25.35 -15.00 0.46
C ILE A 90 24.43 -14.44 1.56
N CYS A 91 23.15 -14.34 1.26
CA CYS A 91 22.11 -14.04 2.22
C CYS A 91 21.49 -15.33 2.76
N LYS A 92 20.91 -15.24 3.96
CA LYS A 92 20.20 -16.34 4.61
C LYS A 92 18.75 -15.96 4.90
N PRO A 93 17.83 -16.93 5.01
CA PRO A 93 16.50 -16.71 5.56
C PRO A 93 16.58 -16.16 6.98
N LEU A 94 15.53 -15.46 7.40
CA LEU A 94 15.40 -14.96 8.76
C LEU A 94 14.74 -16.01 9.65
N PHE A 95 15.20 -16.09 10.89
CA PHE A 95 14.69 -16.99 11.93
C PHE A 95 14.04 -16.24 13.09
N SER A 96 14.05 -14.91 13.05
CA SER A 96 13.45 -14.06 14.07
C SER A 96 13.07 -12.70 13.44
N ILE A 97 11.99 -12.10 13.93
CA ILE A 97 11.52 -10.76 13.60
C ILE A 97 12.22 -9.68 14.42
N LEU A 98 12.86 -10.02 15.55
CA LEU A 98 13.33 -9.07 16.56
C LEU A 98 14.15 -7.92 15.99
N SER A 99 15.16 -8.21 15.18
CA SER A 99 16.02 -7.17 14.57
C SER A 99 15.26 -6.19 13.67
N TRP A 100 14.21 -6.65 12.98
CA TRP A 100 13.35 -5.81 12.17
C TRP A 100 12.32 -5.07 13.01
N TRP A 101 11.78 -5.73 14.03
CA TRP A 101 10.87 -5.13 15.00
C TRP A 101 11.52 -3.93 15.68
N GLU A 102 12.73 -4.07 16.22
CA GLU A 102 13.48 -2.98 16.86
C GLU A 102 13.76 -1.83 15.87
N ARG A 103 14.21 -2.17 14.66
CA ARG A 103 14.49 -1.18 13.62
C ARG A 103 13.23 -0.40 13.25
N TYR A 104 12.13 -1.08 12.95
CA TYR A 104 10.88 -0.43 12.57
C TYR A 104 10.17 0.25 13.73
N GLY A 105 10.36 -0.22 14.96
CA GLY A 105 9.91 0.45 16.17
C GLY A 105 10.58 1.81 16.33
N ASN A 106 11.91 1.83 16.34
CA ASN A 106 12.69 3.07 16.44
C ASN A 106 12.39 4.04 15.29
N ASP A 107 12.35 3.52 14.06
CA ASP A 107 12.04 4.28 12.85
C ASP A 107 10.64 4.92 12.89
N THR A 108 9.64 4.19 13.40
CA THR A 108 8.26 4.68 13.53
C THR A 108 8.16 5.73 14.62
N ILE A 109 8.78 5.52 15.78
CA ILE A 109 8.80 6.51 16.86
C ILE A 109 9.45 7.82 16.40
N ASN A 110 10.58 7.74 15.68
CA ASN A 110 11.26 8.93 15.16
C ASN A 110 10.39 9.70 14.15
N ARG A 111 9.70 9.00 13.25
CA ARG A 111 8.74 9.62 12.31
C ARG A 111 7.57 10.28 13.02
N LEU A 112 7.03 9.67 14.08
CA LEU A 112 5.95 10.27 14.85
C LEU A 112 6.42 11.53 15.59
N LYS A 113 7.65 11.53 16.13
CA LYS A 113 8.26 12.72 16.74
C LYS A 113 8.46 13.84 15.73
N GLU A 114 8.96 13.52 14.54
CA GLU A 114 9.13 14.47 13.45
C GLU A 114 7.78 15.03 12.98
N PHE A 115 6.82 14.16 12.69
CA PHE A 115 5.48 14.56 12.29
C PHE A 115 4.80 15.43 13.36
N ASN A 116 4.98 15.13 14.65
CA ASN A 116 4.41 15.97 15.71
C ASN A 116 4.96 17.41 15.70
N ARG A 117 6.17 17.64 15.17
CA ARG A 117 6.73 18.99 14.99
C ARG A 117 6.25 19.67 13.71
N LEU A 118 5.99 18.88 12.66
CA LEU A 118 5.58 19.39 11.35
C LEU A 118 4.07 19.58 11.21
N ARG A 119 3.27 18.82 11.95
CA ARG A 119 1.82 18.82 11.80
C ARG A 119 1.26 20.20 12.12
N THR A 120 0.42 20.68 11.23
CA THR A 120 -0.39 21.88 11.41
C THR A 120 -1.79 21.48 11.83
N ASP A 121 -2.54 22.44 12.38
CA ASP A 121 -3.94 22.25 12.74
C ASP A 121 -4.79 22.09 11.46
N THR A 122 -4.95 20.85 11.02
CA THR A 122 -5.58 20.47 9.75
C THR A 122 -6.46 19.25 9.95
N TYR A 123 -7.60 19.25 9.28
CA TYR A 123 -8.48 18.08 9.22
C TYR A 123 -7.90 17.03 8.28
N GLN A 124 -7.82 15.78 8.76
CA GLN A 124 -7.33 14.65 7.97
C GLN A 124 -8.29 13.47 8.12
N LYS A 125 -8.74 12.91 6.99
CA LYS A 125 -9.66 11.78 6.97
C LYS A 125 -9.20 10.73 5.98
N CYS A 126 -9.10 9.48 6.44
CA CYS A 126 -8.89 8.32 5.58
C CYS A 126 -10.23 7.72 5.20
N LEU A 127 -10.51 7.64 3.89
CA LEU A 127 -11.70 7.02 3.33
C LEU A 127 -11.28 5.77 2.55
N THR A 128 -11.98 4.67 2.75
CA THR A 128 -11.69 3.38 2.10
C THR A 128 -12.87 2.97 1.22
N GLY A 129 -12.61 2.71 -0.06
CA GLY A 129 -13.59 2.23 -1.03
C GLY A 129 -13.08 2.32 -2.46
N ASP A 130 -13.88 1.86 -3.41
CA ASP A 130 -13.58 2.00 -4.83
C ASP A 130 -13.67 3.48 -5.25
N SER A 131 -12.56 4.05 -5.69
CA SER A 131 -12.48 5.48 -6.03
C SER A 131 -13.37 5.84 -7.23
N ARG A 132 -13.77 4.85 -8.05
CA ARG A 132 -14.69 5.05 -9.19
C ARG A 132 -16.11 5.38 -8.76
N THR A 133 -16.52 4.90 -7.57
CA THR A 133 -17.93 4.92 -7.14
C THR A 133 -18.15 5.42 -5.72
N ILE A 134 -17.09 5.60 -4.93
CA ILE A 134 -17.21 6.09 -3.56
C ILE A 134 -17.86 7.48 -3.53
N ASP A 135 -18.93 7.61 -2.77
CA ASP A 135 -19.50 8.91 -2.43
C ASP A 135 -18.69 9.51 -1.27
N ILE A 136 -17.83 10.48 -1.60
CA ILE A 136 -16.92 11.11 -0.64
C ILE A 136 -17.71 11.83 0.44
N LEU A 137 -18.73 12.62 0.07
CA LEU A 137 -19.52 13.38 1.04
C LEU A 137 -20.34 12.47 1.94
N ALA A 138 -21.00 11.45 1.40
CA ALA A 138 -21.74 10.49 2.23
C ALA A 138 -20.81 9.73 3.18
N LYS A 139 -19.57 9.42 2.77
CA LYS A 139 -18.58 8.78 3.64
C LYS A 139 -18.03 9.71 4.71
N LEU A 140 -17.92 11.02 4.44
CA LEU A 140 -17.57 12.03 5.44
C LEU A 140 -18.70 12.24 6.46
N LYS A 141 -19.97 12.26 6.01
CA LYS A 141 -21.17 12.41 6.84
C LYS A 141 -21.45 11.18 7.72
N LYS A 142 -21.12 9.98 7.24
CA LYS A 142 -21.26 8.75 8.05
C LYS A 142 -20.33 8.83 9.25
N ARG A 143 -20.88 8.59 10.45
CA ARG A 143 -20.07 8.24 11.62
C ARG A 143 -19.19 7.06 11.22
N ASN A 144 -17.88 7.26 11.20
CA ASN A 144 -16.92 6.20 10.96
C ASN A 144 -17.10 5.15 12.07
N LYS A 145 -17.94 4.13 11.85
CA LYS A 145 -17.56 2.80 12.32
C LYS A 145 -16.32 2.45 11.49
N PRO A 146 -15.17 2.19 12.12
CA PRO A 146 -13.94 1.96 11.40
C PRO A 146 -14.14 0.83 10.39
N ALA A 147 -13.57 1.00 9.20
CA ALA A 147 -13.59 -0.01 8.14
C ALA A 147 -12.72 -1.25 8.47
N CYS A 148 -12.40 -1.47 9.74
CA CYS A 148 -11.92 -2.74 10.25
C CYS A 148 -13.06 -3.34 11.08
N ALA A 149 -13.85 -4.22 10.45
CA ALA A 149 -14.56 -5.30 11.15
C ALA A 149 -13.65 -6.55 11.28
N GLY A 150 -12.35 -6.41 11.00
CA GLY A 150 -11.34 -7.43 11.27
C GLY A 150 -10.94 -7.48 12.74
N ARG A 151 -10.13 -8.48 13.12
CA ARG A 151 -9.76 -8.92 14.49
C ARG A 151 -9.13 -7.86 15.44
N LEU A 152 -9.09 -6.60 15.02
CA LEU A 152 -8.54 -5.42 15.70
C LEU A 152 -9.54 -4.24 15.75
N SER A 153 -10.86 -4.50 15.77
CA SER A 153 -11.87 -3.45 15.75
C SER A 153 -12.25 -2.93 17.16
N ALA A 154 -11.79 -1.73 17.49
CA ALA A 154 -12.54 -0.80 18.33
C ALA A 154 -12.06 0.62 18.01
N VAL A 155 -12.81 1.33 17.18
CA VAL A 155 -12.66 2.79 17.04
C VAL A 155 -14.07 3.35 17.07
N SER A 156 -14.36 4.18 18.05
CA SER A 156 -15.33 5.24 17.89
C SER A 156 -14.61 6.37 17.17
N ALA A 157 -15.01 6.68 15.93
CA ALA A 157 -14.63 7.94 15.35
C ALA A 157 -15.65 8.98 15.80
N GLN A 158 -15.19 9.96 16.57
CA GLN A 158 -15.96 11.19 16.76
C GLN A 158 -16.16 11.81 15.38
N ALA A 159 -17.41 12.13 15.04
CA ALA A 159 -17.71 12.90 13.84
C ALA A 159 -17.43 14.37 14.18
N ASP A 160 -16.34 14.93 13.64
CA ASP A 160 -16.19 16.37 13.56
C ASP A 160 -17.13 16.87 12.48
N SER A 161 -18.33 17.29 12.89
CA SER A 161 -19.41 17.83 12.04
C SER A 161 -19.05 19.14 11.34
N SER A 162 -17.81 19.62 11.49
CA SER A 162 -17.25 20.76 10.81
C SER A 162 -16.61 20.40 9.48
N PHE A 163 -16.00 19.20 9.34
CA PHE A 163 -15.19 18.88 8.17
C PHE A 163 -16.03 18.48 6.95
N ASP A 164 -17.09 17.71 7.13
CA ASP A 164 -18.04 17.39 6.07
C ASP A 164 -18.72 18.65 5.53
N LYS A 165 -19.15 19.55 6.43
CA LYS A 165 -19.70 20.86 6.06
C LYS A 165 -18.68 21.74 5.34
N LEU A 166 -17.41 21.70 5.74
CA LEU A 166 -16.34 22.43 5.06
C LEU A 166 -16.14 21.93 3.64
N VAL A 167 -16.07 20.62 3.43
CA VAL A 167 -15.94 20.02 2.09
C VAL A 167 -17.19 20.26 1.25
N GLU A 168 -18.38 20.25 1.84
CA GLU A 168 -19.63 20.54 1.13
C GLU A 168 -19.73 22.01 0.70
N SER A 169 -19.27 22.95 1.54
CA SER A 169 -19.34 24.39 1.26
C SER A 169 -18.19 24.91 0.39
N GLN A 170 -16.95 24.53 0.69
CA GLN A 170 -15.76 25.02 -0.02
C GLN A 170 -15.34 24.13 -1.20
N LYS A 171 -15.81 22.88 -1.24
CA LYS A 171 -15.36 21.85 -2.17
C LYS A 171 -13.84 21.61 -2.09
N ILE A 172 -13.33 20.69 -2.89
CA ILE A 172 -11.92 20.28 -2.89
C ILE A 172 -11.15 21.11 -3.92
N LYS A 173 -10.07 21.77 -3.47
CA LYS A 173 -9.20 22.59 -4.33
C LYS A 173 -8.40 21.79 -5.36
N GLY A 174 -8.05 20.56 -5.04
CA GLY A 174 -7.24 19.76 -5.94
C GLY A 174 -6.97 18.35 -5.46
N ILE A 175 -6.32 17.58 -6.33
CA ILE A 175 -5.94 16.19 -6.09
C ILE A 175 -4.45 16.06 -6.38
N PHE A 176 -3.72 15.41 -5.50
CA PHE A 176 -2.37 14.95 -5.77
C PHE A 176 -2.34 13.44 -5.60
N SER A 177 -1.98 12.70 -6.65
CA SER A 177 -1.99 11.24 -6.62
C SER A 177 -0.94 10.62 -7.53
N SER A 178 -0.57 9.38 -7.23
CA SER A 178 0.24 8.53 -8.09
C SER A 178 -0.57 7.26 -8.38
N PRO A 179 -1.38 7.25 -9.47
CA PRO A 179 -2.17 6.09 -9.84
C PRO A 179 -1.31 4.83 -10.05
N PRO A 180 -1.89 3.62 -9.93
CA PRO A 180 -1.16 2.38 -10.26
C PRO A 180 -0.68 2.42 -11.72
N TYR A 181 0.42 1.72 -12.02
CA TYR A 181 0.94 1.62 -13.38
C TYR A 181 0.39 0.35 -14.04
N VAL A 182 -0.18 0.50 -15.23
CA VAL A 182 -0.90 -0.58 -15.93
C VAL A 182 -0.06 -1.85 -15.99
N GLY A 183 -0.58 -2.93 -15.41
CA GLY A 183 0.00 -4.27 -15.46
C GLY A 183 1.44 -4.33 -14.92
N SER A 184 1.80 -3.46 -13.96
CA SER A 184 3.19 -3.39 -13.47
C SER A 184 3.43 -4.24 -12.24
N ILE A 185 2.55 -4.15 -11.23
CA ILE A 185 2.61 -4.96 -10.01
C ILE A 185 1.21 -5.35 -9.56
N ASP A 186 1.14 -6.38 -8.73
CA ASP A 186 -0.08 -6.79 -8.03
C ASP A 186 0.01 -6.23 -6.60
N TYR A 187 -0.73 -5.16 -6.33
CA TYR A 187 -0.64 -4.47 -5.03
C TYR A 187 -1.23 -5.31 -3.90
N HIS A 188 -2.28 -6.08 -4.18
CA HIS A 188 -2.87 -6.97 -3.19
C HIS A 188 -1.92 -8.09 -2.82
N GLU A 189 -1.25 -8.72 -3.79
CA GLU A 189 -0.28 -9.77 -3.52
C GLU A 189 0.95 -9.24 -2.79
N GLN A 190 1.41 -8.02 -3.13
CA GLN A 190 2.52 -7.40 -2.41
C GLN A 190 2.22 -7.20 -0.92
N HIS A 191 0.95 -6.97 -0.56
CA HIS A 191 0.49 -6.68 0.80
C HIS A 191 -0.31 -7.81 1.44
N ALA A 192 -0.41 -8.97 0.80
CA ALA A 192 -1.26 -10.09 1.22
C ALA A 192 -0.98 -10.54 2.67
N TYR A 193 0.25 -10.42 3.13
CA TYR A 193 0.64 -10.64 4.54
C TYR A 193 -0.19 -9.82 5.54
N SER A 194 -0.56 -8.57 5.21
CA SER A 194 -1.35 -7.71 6.09
C SER A 194 -2.84 -8.05 6.01
N TYR A 195 -3.34 -8.37 4.82
CA TYR A 195 -4.73 -8.82 4.65
C TYR A 195 -4.98 -10.09 5.47
N ASP A 196 -4.07 -11.05 5.37
CA ASP A 196 -4.13 -12.31 6.08
C ASP A 196 -4.01 -12.13 7.61
N LEU A 197 -2.97 -11.42 8.08
CA LEU A 197 -2.75 -11.19 9.51
C LEU A 197 -3.90 -10.42 10.17
N PHE A 198 -4.31 -9.30 9.58
CA PHE A 198 -5.31 -8.41 10.17
C PHE A 198 -6.75 -8.80 9.82
N GLY A 199 -6.94 -9.77 8.92
CA GLY A 199 -8.25 -10.20 8.43
C GLY A 199 -8.97 -9.11 7.63
N PHE A 200 -8.24 -8.37 6.79
CA PHE A 200 -8.86 -7.41 5.89
C PHE A 200 -9.46 -8.12 4.68
N GLU A 201 -10.63 -7.64 4.24
CA GLU A 201 -11.26 -8.09 3.00
C GLU A 201 -10.39 -7.71 1.79
N ARG A 202 -10.07 -8.69 0.94
CA ARG A 202 -9.41 -8.43 -0.34
C ARG A 202 -10.44 -8.03 -1.39
N LYS A 203 -10.09 -7.03 -2.20
CA LYS A 203 -10.93 -6.51 -3.29
C LYS A 203 -10.14 -6.49 -4.58
N ASP A 204 -9.51 -7.62 -4.89
CA ASP A 204 -8.57 -7.78 -6.00
C ASP A 204 -9.21 -7.33 -7.33
N GLU A 205 -10.47 -7.68 -7.56
CA GLU A 205 -11.21 -7.32 -8.77
C GLU A 205 -11.49 -5.81 -8.94
N LEU A 206 -11.33 -5.02 -7.88
CA LEU A 206 -11.46 -3.57 -7.93
C LEU A 206 -10.13 -2.86 -8.23
N GLU A 207 -9.02 -3.60 -8.33
CA GLU A 207 -7.72 -3.03 -8.69
C GLU A 207 -7.74 -2.50 -10.13
N ILE A 208 -7.24 -1.27 -10.30
CA ILE A 208 -7.14 -0.63 -11.61
C ILE A 208 -5.76 -0.93 -12.21
N GLY A 209 -5.74 -1.62 -13.34
CA GLY A 209 -4.52 -2.02 -14.03
C GLY A 209 -3.68 -3.09 -13.31
N PRO A 210 -4.27 -4.17 -12.76
CA PRO A 210 -3.52 -5.19 -12.03
C PRO A 210 -2.57 -5.98 -12.94
N LEU A 211 -1.50 -6.53 -12.35
CA LEU A 211 -0.49 -7.31 -13.06
C LEU A 211 -1.07 -8.47 -13.88
N TYR A 212 -2.03 -9.22 -13.33
CA TYR A 212 -2.59 -10.42 -13.98
C TYR A 212 -3.40 -10.13 -15.25
N LYS A 213 -3.84 -8.88 -15.47
CA LYS A 213 -4.46 -8.44 -16.73
C LYS A 213 -3.42 -8.01 -17.79
N GLY A 214 -2.15 -7.91 -17.40
CA GLY A 214 -1.04 -7.57 -18.30
C GLY A 214 -1.11 -6.13 -18.84
N GLN A 215 -0.42 -5.91 -19.97
CA GLN A 215 -0.24 -4.58 -20.59
C GLN A 215 -0.80 -4.51 -22.02
N GLY A 216 -1.64 -5.48 -22.39
CA GLY A 216 -2.28 -5.59 -23.71
C GLY A 216 -3.19 -4.41 -24.04
N ARG A 217 -3.76 -4.39 -25.25
CA ARG A 217 -4.68 -3.32 -25.68
C ARG A 217 -5.91 -3.23 -24.76
N GLU A 218 -6.49 -4.36 -24.41
CA GLU A 218 -7.65 -4.45 -23.52
C GLU A 218 -7.33 -3.95 -22.12
N ALA A 219 -6.20 -4.38 -21.54
CA ALA A 219 -5.74 -3.93 -20.22
C ALA A 219 -5.52 -2.40 -20.19
N ARG A 220 -4.90 -1.84 -21.24
CA ARG A 220 -4.71 -0.39 -21.38
C ARG A 220 -6.04 0.36 -21.51
N ASN A 221 -6.98 -0.16 -22.29
CA ASN A 221 -8.32 0.44 -22.42
C ASN A 221 -9.09 0.41 -21.09
N SER A 222 -9.04 -0.73 -20.38
CA SER A 222 -9.66 -0.88 -19.05
C SER A 222 -9.03 0.06 -18.04
N TYR A 223 -7.70 0.21 -18.04
CA TYR A 223 -6.99 1.16 -17.20
C TYR A 223 -7.40 2.61 -17.49
N ILE A 224 -7.41 3.02 -18.77
CA ILE A 224 -7.86 4.36 -19.19
C ILE A 224 -9.27 4.63 -18.66
N GLN A 225 -10.18 3.67 -18.85
CA GLN A 225 -11.56 3.79 -18.40
C GLN A 225 -11.66 3.91 -16.88
N GLY A 226 -10.95 3.05 -16.13
CA GLY A 226 -10.96 3.06 -14.67
C GLY A 226 -10.42 4.36 -14.09
N ILE A 227 -9.29 4.88 -14.58
CA ILE A 227 -8.75 6.16 -14.10
C ILE A 227 -9.68 7.33 -14.49
N ALA A 228 -10.25 7.33 -15.69
CA ALA A 228 -11.21 8.36 -16.09
C ALA A 228 -12.46 8.34 -15.19
N GLU A 229 -13.00 7.18 -14.85
CA GLU A 229 -14.12 7.03 -13.91
C GLU A 229 -13.80 7.56 -12.51
N VAL A 230 -12.59 7.32 -12.00
CA VAL A 230 -12.12 7.93 -10.74
C VAL A 230 -12.14 9.45 -10.84
N LEU A 231 -11.57 10.02 -11.90
CA LEU A 231 -11.51 11.47 -12.08
C LEU A 231 -12.91 12.09 -12.24
N ILE A 232 -13.80 11.45 -12.99
CA ILE A 232 -15.19 11.86 -13.16
C ILE A 232 -15.93 11.84 -11.81
N ASN A 233 -15.72 10.78 -11.01
CA ASN A 233 -16.33 10.68 -9.70
C ASN A 233 -15.81 11.76 -8.74
N CYS A 234 -14.48 11.97 -8.70
CA CYS A 234 -13.88 13.03 -7.89
C CYS A 234 -14.31 14.43 -8.33
N LYS A 235 -14.48 14.68 -9.64
CA LYS A 235 -14.87 15.99 -10.21
C LYS A 235 -16.14 16.55 -9.57
N LYS A 236 -17.09 15.70 -9.17
CA LYS A 236 -18.33 16.10 -8.47
C LYS A 236 -18.09 16.89 -7.18
N HIS A 237 -16.93 16.69 -6.56
CA HIS A 237 -16.55 17.27 -5.27
C HIS A 237 -15.48 18.37 -5.38
N LEU A 238 -15.03 18.71 -6.59
CA LEU A 238 -14.02 19.74 -6.83
C LEU A 238 -14.66 21.14 -6.96
N GLN A 239 -13.96 22.17 -6.51
CA GLN A 239 -14.33 23.56 -6.79
C GLN A 239 -14.00 23.94 -8.24
N ASN A 240 -14.46 25.10 -8.71
CA ASN A 240 -14.04 25.63 -10.00
C ASN A 240 -12.53 25.93 -10.00
N ASP A 241 -11.88 25.81 -11.16
CA ASP A 241 -10.43 26.00 -11.31
C ASP A 241 -9.56 25.12 -10.39
N TYR A 242 -10.00 23.87 -10.15
CA TYR A 242 -9.23 22.90 -9.38
C TYR A 242 -7.87 22.57 -10.00
N ASP A 243 -6.93 22.05 -9.21
CA ASP A 243 -5.65 21.53 -9.69
C ASP A 243 -5.56 20.02 -9.45
N ILE A 244 -5.33 19.22 -10.49
CA ILE A 244 -5.08 17.78 -10.33
C ILE A 244 -3.68 17.46 -10.83
N PHE A 245 -2.85 16.89 -9.95
CA PHE A 245 -1.50 16.42 -10.26
C PHE A 245 -1.45 14.90 -10.18
N LEU A 246 -1.23 14.25 -11.32
CA LEU A 246 -1.04 12.81 -11.41
C LEU A 246 0.40 12.48 -11.76
N VAL A 247 1.06 11.73 -10.88
CA VAL A 247 2.44 11.25 -11.10
C VAL A 247 2.36 9.86 -11.72
N ALA A 248 2.91 9.71 -12.92
CA ALA A 248 2.86 8.43 -13.62
C ALA A 248 4.03 8.18 -14.58
N ASN A 249 4.35 6.91 -14.78
CA ASN A 249 5.14 6.48 -15.92
C ASN A 249 4.22 6.20 -17.11
N ASP A 250 4.08 7.16 -18.01
CA ASP A 250 3.20 7.04 -19.17
C ASP A 250 3.89 6.44 -20.40
N LYS A 251 4.35 5.20 -20.26
CA LYS A 251 5.02 4.46 -21.36
C LYS A 251 4.18 4.37 -22.64
N TYR A 252 2.85 4.40 -22.54
CA TYR A 252 1.94 4.13 -23.66
C TYR A 252 1.13 5.35 -24.11
N GLY A 253 1.38 6.55 -23.57
CA GLY A 253 0.63 7.76 -23.94
C GLY A 253 -0.85 7.68 -23.57
N LEU A 254 -1.18 7.10 -22.42
CA LEU A 254 -2.55 6.87 -21.95
C LEU A 254 -3.19 8.14 -21.36
N TYR A 255 -2.39 9.02 -20.77
CA TYR A 255 -2.90 10.16 -19.98
C TYR A 255 -3.67 11.20 -20.81
N PRO A 256 -3.29 11.53 -22.07
CA PRO A 256 -4.11 12.37 -22.92
C PRO A 256 -5.52 11.81 -23.15
N LYS A 257 -5.66 10.48 -23.33
CA LYS A 257 -6.97 9.83 -23.50
C LYS A 257 -7.78 9.80 -22.21
N ILE A 258 -7.11 9.63 -21.07
CA ILE A 258 -7.73 9.72 -19.74
C ILE A 258 -8.29 11.13 -19.52
N ALA A 259 -7.51 12.17 -19.81
CA ALA A 259 -7.94 13.56 -19.70
C ALA A 259 -9.17 13.83 -20.57
N ASP A 260 -9.11 13.42 -21.83
CA ASP A 260 -10.22 13.60 -22.76
C ASP A 260 -11.52 12.96 -22.27
N LYS A 261 -11.44 11.67 -21.86
CA LYS A 261 -12.57 10.91 -21.32
C LYS A 261 -13.12 11.48 -20.01
N ALA A 262 -12.27 12.06 -19.16
CA ALA A 262 -12.68 12.68 -17.92
C ALA A 262 -13.26 14.10 -18.11
N GLY A 263 -13.31 14.62 -19.34
CA GLY A 263 -13.71 16.00 -19.61
C GLY A 263 -12.74 17.02 -19.01
N MET A 264 -11.44 16.70 -19.03
CA MET A 264 -10.33 17.50 -18.50
C MET A 264 -9.27 17.73 -19.58
N LYS A 265 -8.34 18.65 -19.32
CA LYS A 265 -7.18 18.92 -20.19
C LYS A 265 -5.89 18.91 -19.40
N ILE A 266 -4.81 18.46 -20.03
CA ILE A 266 -3.47 18.54 -19.47
C ILE A 266 -2.88 19.89 -19.87
N VAL A 267 -2.63 20.77 -18.90
CA VAL A 267 -2.08 22.11 -19.17
C VAL A 267 -0.56 22.16 -19.03
N ASN A 268 0.03 21.33 -18.15
CA ASN A 268 1.48 21.23 -17.96
C ASN A 268 1.91 19.76 -17.81
N GLN A 269 3.17 19.48 -18.15
CA GLN A 269 3.83 18.19 -17.92
C GLN A 269 5.24 18.44 -17.38
N TYR A 270 5.57 17.80 -16.26
CA TYR A 270 6.90 17.90 -15.65
C TYR A 270 7.56 16.52 -15.63
N LYS A 271 8.70 16.37 -16.30
CA LYS A 271 9.44 15.09 -16.34
C LYS A 271 10.46 15.07 -15.22
N ARG A 272 10.53 13.96 -14.48
CA ARG A 272 11.53 13.73 -13.44
C ARG A 272 12.20 12.35 -13.59
N PRO A 273 13.51 12.24 -13.41
CA PRO A 273 14.17 10.94 -13.30
C PRO A 273 13.83 10.26 -11.97
N VAL A 274 13.76 8.92 -11.99
CA VAL A 274 13.62 8.09 -10.79
C VAL A 274 14.92 7.33 -10.57
N LEU A 275 15.68 7.75 -9.55
CA LEU A 275 17.02 7.22 -9.29
C LEU A 275 17.01 5.94 -8.45
N CYS A 276 15.99 5.76 -7.60
CA CYS A 276 15.91 4.64 -6.65
C CYS A 276 14.72 3.75 -6.99
N ARG A 277 14.96 2.56 -7.55
CA ARG A 277 13.93 1.54 -7.83
C ARG A 277 14.20 0.23 -7.10
N VAL A 278 13.12 -0.47 -6.75
CA VAL A 278 13.18 -1.80 -6.11
C VAL A 278 13.34 -2.92 -7.15
N GLU A 279 12.93 -2.66 -8.39
CA GLU A 279 12.97 -3.61 -9.50
C GLU A 279 14.40 -3.99 -9.92
N LYS A 280 14.53 -5.15 -10.58
CA LYS A 280 15.82 -5.66 -11.07
C LYS A 280 16.38 -4.85 -12.25
N ASP A 281 15.51 -4.19 -12.99
CA ASP A 281 15.88 -3.38 -14.15
C ASP A 281 16.54 -2.06 -13.70
N ARG A 282 17.70 -1.77 -14.28
CA ARG A 282 18.49 -0.55 -14.04
C ARG A 282 18.41 0.45 -15.20
N SER A 283 17.52 0.23 -16.15
CA SER A 283 17.24 1.16 -17.24
C SER A 283 16.92 2.58 -16.73
N THR A 284 17.05 3.58 -17.59
CA THR A 284 16.60 4.93 -17.27
C THR A 284 15.08 4.93 -17.11
N TYR A 285 14.61 5.31 -15.92
CA TYR A 285 13.19 5.42 -15.62
C TYR A 285 12.85 6.87 -15.27
N ALA A 286 11.77 7.35 -15.85
CA ALA A 286 11.26 8.69 -15.61
C ALA A 286 9.77 8.63 -15.33
N GLU A 287 9.31 9.54 -14.49
CA GLU A 287 7.91 9.81 -14.26
C GLU A 287 7.56 11.18 -14.85
N ILE A 288 6.29 11.33 -15.20
CA ILE A 288 5.70 12.58 -15.64
C ILE A 288 4.68 12.99 -14.58
N ILE A 289 4.77 14.23 -14.12
CA ILE A 289 3.73 14.88 -13.32
C ILE A 289 2.83 15.59 -14.32
N PHE A 290 1.62 15.06 -14.52
CA PHE A 290 0.61 15.67 -15.37
C PHE A 290 -0.23 16.64 -14.55
N HIS A 291 -0.33 17.89 -15.00
CA HIS A 291 -1.22 18.89 -14.42
C HIS A 291 -2.52 18.96 -15.22
N PHE A 292 -3.60 18.46 -14.63
CA PHE A 292 -4.95 18.44 -15.17
C PHE A 292 -5.74 19.64 -14.67
N LYS A 293 -6.47 20.28 -15.59
CA LYS A 293 -7.44 21.34 -15.35
C LYS A 293 -8.78 20.98 -16.01
N GLU A 294 -9.82 21.72 -15.63
CA GLU A 294 -11.09 21.67 -16.36
C GLU A 294 -10.90 22.06 -17.83
N LYS A 295 -11.66 21.41 -18.73
CA LYS A 295 -11.66 21.75 -20.15
C LYS A 295 -12.14 23.18 -20.38
#